data_AF-A0A1F5RZD8-F1
#
_entry.id   AF-A0A1F5RZD8-F1
#
_cell.length_a   1.000
_cell.length_b   1.000
_cell.length_c   1.000
_cell.angle_alpha   90.00
_cell.angle_beta   90.00
_cell.angle_gamma   90.00
#
_symmetry.space_group_name_H-M   'P 1'
#
loop_
_entity.id
_entity.type
_entity.pdbx_description
1 polymer ?
#
loop_
_entity_poly.entity_id
_entity_poly.type
_entity_poly.pdbx_seq_one_letter_code
_entity_poly.pdbx_strand_id
1 'polypeptide(L)'
;FNLNKKYGNYKDKKAADDYIKWCERWLTEMVRITKPTGSILVHNIPKWLIYYANHLNKIAIFKHWIAWDSMSIPLGKTLLPAHYGILFYTKIPKGFKFHELRSPHKKCRTCGEMIKDYGGKKSQINPHGTLLSDCWADIHRIRHNTRRDAHPCQLPEPLLERLVLMTTDENDVVLDPFIGAGTTALAAKRLGRNYIGIDIDPKYKKIVADKIKKVNYRSSNGYKYGVNATETASKYLSNLTLSEDEGIYPIDNPKNSSNKKQNSRSVNPTLF
;
A
#
# COMPACT_ATOMS: atom_id res chain seq x y z
N PHE A 1 10.44 -14.96 -4.73
CA PHE A 1 10.18 -15.71 -3.49
C PHE A 1 10.99 -17.00 -3.38
N ASN A 2 11.41 -17.62 -4.49
CA ASN A 2 12.22 -18.84 -4.48
C ASN A 2 11.49 -19.99 -3.74
N LEU A 3 10.21 -20.18 -4.06
CA LEU A 3 9.31 -21.15 -3.41
C LEU A 3 9.03 -22.37 -4.31
N ASN A 4 9.78 -22.53 -5.40
CA ASN A 4 9.61 -23.60 -6.38
C ASN A 4 8.22 -23.60 -7.03
N LYS A 5 7.62 -22.41 -7.24
CA LYS A 5 6.37 -22.29 -7.99
C LYS A 5 6.60 -22.43 -9.50
N LYS A 6 5.64 -23.03 -10.20
CA LYS A 6 5.67 -23.16 -11.66
C LYS A 6 5.23 -21.84 -12.29
N TYR A 7 6.11 -21.25 -13.09
CA TYR A 7 5.83 -20.09 -13.93
C TYR A 7 6.14 -20.46 -15.40
N GLY A 8 5.56 -19.75 -16.35
CA GLY A 8 5.71 -20.07 -17.78
C GLY A 8 7.16 -19.98 -18.25
N ASN A 9 7.81 -18.84 -17.98
CA ASN A 9 9.09 -18.49 -18.62
C ASN A 9 10.29 -18.43 -17.65
N TYR A 10 10.14 -18.82 -16.37
CA TYR A 10 11.27 -18.83 -15.44
C TYR A 10 11.17 -19.91 -14.35
N LYS A 11 12.33 -20.35 -13.86
CA LYS A 11 12.45 -21.31 -12.75
C LYS A 11 12.50 -20.57 -11.41
N ASP A 12 11.48 -20.75 -10.56
CA ASP A 12 11.43 -20.21 -9.17
C ASP A 12 12.17 -21.12 -8.16
N LYS A 13 13.30 -21.69 -8.58
CA LYS A 13 14.19 -22.50 -7.74
C LYS A 13 15.63 -22.24 -8.14
N LYS A 14 16.27 -21.34 -7.42
CA LYS A 14 17.71 -21.02 -7.52
C LYS A 14 18.42 -21.42 -6.23
N ALA A 15 19.72 -21.70 -6.32
CA ALA A 15 20.57 -21.81 -5.15
C ALA A 15 20.49 -20.50 -4.34
N ALA A 16 20.60 -20.59 -3.01
CA ALA A 16 20.36 -19.44 -2.13
C ALA A 16 21.28 -18.26 -2.49
N ASP A 17 22.57 -18.52 -2.68
CA ASP A 17 23.57 -17.47 -2.99
C ASP A 17 23.30 -16.83 -4.35
N ASP A 18 22.97 -17.62 -5.38
CA ASP A 18 22.62 -17.10 -6.70
C ASP A 18 21.35 -16.25 -6.66
N TYR A 19 20.36 -16.67 -5.87
CA TYR A 19 19.13 -15.91 -5.66
C TYR A 19 19.42 -14.58 -4.96
N ILE A 20 20.23 -14.59 -3.90
CA ILE A 20 20.60 -13.39 -3.15
C ILE A 20 21.38 -12.42 -4.04
N LYS A 21 22.44 -12.88 -4.73
CA LYS A 21 23.23 -12.05 -5.65
C LYS A 21 22.37 -11.45 -6.77
N TRP A 22 21.45 -12.23 -7.32
CA TRP A 22 20.49 -11.72 -8.31
C TRP A 22 19.59 -10.64 -7.71
N CYS A 23 19.14 -10.82 -6.45
CA CYS A 23 18.33 -9.83 -5.75
C CYS A 23 19.07 -8.53 -5.46
N GLU A 24 20.30 -8.61 -4.98
CA GLU A 24 21.15 -7.45 -4.70
C GLU A 24 21.32 -6.58 -5.95
N ARG A 25 21.48 -7.18 -7.13
CA ARG A 25 21.61 -6.45 -8.40
C ARG A 25 20.40 -5.57 -8.69
N TRP A 26 19.19 -6.12 -8.69
CA TRP A 26 18.01 -5.31 -8.98
C TRP A 26 17.66 -4.35 -7.83
N LEU A 27 17.95 -4.71 -6.57
CA LEU A 27 17.79 -3.80 -5.43
C LEU A 27 18.66 -2.55 -5.59
N THR A 28 19.93 -2.72 -5.98
CA THR A 28 20.83 -1.61 -6.28
C THR A 28 20.28 -0.70 -7.37
N GLU A 29 19.75 -1.28 -8.46
CA GLU A 29 19.15 -0.50 -9.53
C GLU A 29 17.90 0.25 -9.07
N MET A 30 17.05 -0.36 -8.24
CA MET A 30 15.88 0.31 -7.66
C MET A 30 16.28 1.51 -6.80
N VAL A 31 17.33 1.38 -5.99
CA VAL A 31 17.89 2.51 -5.23
C VAL A 31 18.42 3.58 -6.18
N ARG A 32 19.20 3.19 -7.19
CA ARG A 32 19.83 4.12 -8.16
C ARG A 32 18.81 5.00 -8.86
N ILE A 33 17.72 4.42 -9.38
CA ILE A 33 16.71 5.15 -10.17
C ILE A 33 15.67 5.89 -9.32
N THR A 34 15.50 5.54 -8.04
CA THR A 34 14.57 6.24 -7.16
C THR A 34 15.03 7.68 -6.96
N LYS A 35 14.11 8.65 -7.10
CA LYS A 35 14.38 10.07 -6.82
C LYS A 35 14.80 10.26 -5.35
N PRO A 36 15.56 11.31 -5.01
CA PRO A 36 15.91 11.59 -3.61
C PRO A 36 14.68 11.61 -2.68
N THR A 37 13.57 12.22 -3.11
CA THR A 37 12.31 12.30 -2.35
C THR A 37 11.46 11.03 -2.40
N GLY A 38 11.89 10.01 -3.16
CA GLY A 38 11.12 8.80 -3.42
C GLY A 38 11.30 7.72 -2.36
N SER A 39 10.43 6.71 -2.45
CA SER A 39 10.36 5.57 -1.53
C SER A 39 10.62 4.26 -2.26
N ILE A 40 11.23 3.31 -1.55
CA ILE A 40 11.55 1.96 -2.04
C ILE A 40 10.83 0.98 -1.13
N LEU A 41 9.92 0.20 -1.71
CA LEU A 41 9.08 -0.76 -0.99
C LEU A 41 9.33 -2.16 -1.51
N VAL A 42 9.79 -3.07 -0.65
CA VAL A 42 10.18 -4.43 -1.05
C VAL A 42 9.42 -5.48 -0.26
N HIS A 43 8.53 -6.19 -0.94
CA HIS A 43 7.68 -7.23 -0.36
C HIS A 43 8.29 -8.63 -0.54
N ASN A 44 8.43 -9.39 0.56
CA ASN A 44 8.85 -10.80 0.51
C ASN A 44 8.53 -11.53 1.84
N ILE A 45 8.86 -12.82 1.94
CA ILE A 45 8.87 -13.53 3.22
C ILE A 45 10.06 -13.08 4.09
N PRO A 46 9.92 -13.07 5.43
CA PRO A 46 10.97 -12.60 6.35
C PRO A 46 12.35 -13.21 6.11
N LYS A 47 12.41 -14.51 5.77
CA LYS A 47 13.66 -15.23 5.44
C LYS A 47 14.54 -14.48 4.43
N TRP A 48 13.94 -13.98 3.34
CA TRP A 48 14.70 -13.28 2.30
C TRP A 48 14.91 -11.80 2.61
N LEU A 49 13.98 -11.18 3.33
CA LEU A 49 14.08 -9.77 3.69
C LEU A 49 15.27 -9.47 4.59
N ILE A 50 15.74 -10.43 5.39
CA ILE A 50 16.97 -10.27 6.19
C ILE A 50 18.16 -9.92 5.28
N TYR A 51 18.33 -10.66 4.18
CA TYR A 51 19.40 -10.42 3.21
C TYR A 51 19.19 -9.11 2.44
N TYR A 52 17.94 -8.81 2.09
CA TYR A 52 17.62 -7.58 1.35
C TYR A 52 17.90 -6.35 2.21
N ALA A 53 17.52 -6.38 3.49
CA ALA A 53 17.79 -5.33 4.45
C ALA A 53 19.29 -5.13 4.67
N ASN A 54 20.07 -6.22 4.79
CA ASN A 54 21.53 -6.14 4.90
C ASN A 54 22.16 -5.43 3.69
N HIS A 55 21.70 -5.72 2.48
CA HIS A 55 22.18 -5.03 1.28
C HIS A 55 21.72 -3.58 1.23
N LEU A 56 20.42 -3.32 1.43
CA LEU A 56 19.83 -1.99 1.37
C LEU A 56 20.41 -1.04 2.43
N ASN A 57 20.72 -1.53 3.64
CA ASN A 57 21.35 -0.73 4.70
C ASN A 57 22.70 -0.13 4.30
N LYS A 58 23.37 -0.68 3.28
CA LYS A 58 24.64 -0.16 2.77
C LYS A 58 24.46 1.01 1.80
N ILE A 59 23.28 1.16 1.20
CA ILE A 59 23.05 2.05 0.04
C ILE A 59 21.79 2.91 0.14
N ALA A 60 20.96 2.72 1.18
CA ALA A 60 19.70 3.42 1.39
C ALA A 60 19.38 3.54 2.89
N ILE A 61 18.41 4.38 3.22
CA ILE A 61 18.02 4.70 4.59
C ILE A 61 16.76 3.92 4.96
N PHE A 62 16.89 3.01 5.93
CA PHE A 62 15.77 2.25 6.49
C PHE A 62 14.73 3.19 7.15
N LYS A 63 13.45 2.87 6.97
CA LYS A 63 12.32 3.56 7.63
C LYS A 63 11.48 2.62 8.45
N HIS A 64 10.89 1.60 7.82
CA HIS A 64 10.00 0.67 8.49
C HIS A 64 10.15 -0.75 7.96
N TRP A 65 9.91 -1.72 8.85
CA TRP A 65 9.62 -3.10 8.47
C TRP A 65 8.13 -3.31 8.70
N ILE A 66 7.35 -3.34 7.64
CA ILE A 66 5.90 -3.52 7.73
C ILE A 66 5.60 -5.02 7.75
N ALA A 67 5.00 -5.52 8.82
CA ALA A 67 4.52 -6.88 8.94
C ALA A 67 3.07 -6.95 8.43
N TRP A 68 2.87 -7.59 7.28
CA TRP A 68 1.55 -7.79 6.69
C TRP A 68 1.05 -9.20 6.99
N ASP A 69 0.02 -9.29 7.84
CA ASP A 69 -0.60 -10.55 8.21
C ASP A 69 -1.14 -11.28 7.00
N SER A 70 -0.82 -12.55 6.95
CA SER A 70 -1.14 -13.44 5.86
C SER A 70 -1.60 -14.79 6.38
N MET A 71 -2.46 -14.80 7.41
CA MET A 71 -3.11 -15.98 8.02
C MET A 71 -2.71 -17.30 7.36
N SER A 72 -1.86 -18.05 8.04
CA SER A 72 -1.23 -19.25 7.53
C SER A 72 -1.71 -20.48 8.30
N ILE A 73 -1.41 -21.67 7.77
CA ILE A 73 -1.75 -22.95 8.40
C ILE A 73 -0.52 -23.43 9.20
N PRO A 74 -0.68 -23.94 10.43
CA PRO A 74 0.43 -24.42 11.25
C PRO A 74 1.27 -25.48 10.52
N LEU A 75 2.59 -25.31 10.54
CA LEU A 75 3.54 -26.25 9.92
C LEU A 75 4.12 -27.28 10.92
N GLY A 76 3.48 -27.49 12.07
CA GLY A 76 3.91 -28.45 13.09
C GLY A 76 4.73 -27.82 14.23
N LYS A 77 5.93 -28.35 14.52
CA LYS A 77 6.76 -28.09 15.72
C LYS A 77 7.45 -26.70 15.78
N THR A 78 6.96 -25.70 15.05
CA THR A 78 7.59 -24.37 14.98
C THR A 78 6.54 -23.26 14.94
N LEU A 79 6.97 -22.01 15.10
CA LEU A 79 6.10 -20.85 14.99
C LEU A 79 5.46 -20.80 13.60
N LEU A 80 4.17 -20.45 13.59
CA LEU A 80 3.43 -20.27 12.36
C LEU A 80 4.04 -19.10 11.54
N PRO A 81 4.45 -19.30 10.27
CA PRO A 81 4.83 -18.20 9.41
C PRO A 81 3.57 -17.44 8.98
N ALA A 82 3.15 -16.51 9.85
CA ALA A 82 1.85 -15.84 9.74
C ALA A 82 1.87 -14.57 8.88
N HIS A 83 3.02 -14.03 8.50
CA HIS A 83 3.11 -12.75 7.80
C HIS A 83 4.15 -12.72 6.67
N TYR A 84 3.95 -11.79 5.75
CA TYR A 84 4.99 -11.29 4.86
C TYR A 84 5.54 -9.98 5.43
N GLY A 85 6.76 -9.63 5.04
CA GLY A 85 7.29 -8.30 5.32
C GLY A 85 7.24 -7.41 4.08
N ILE A 86 7.21 -6.10 4.33
CA ILE A 86 7.45 -5.05 3.33
C ILE A 86 8.51 -4.12 3.93
N LEU A 87 9.71 -4.15 3.37
CA LEU A 87 10.76 -3.22 3.73
C LEU A 87 10.47 -1.86 3.12
N PHE A 88 10.55 -0.80 3.91
CA PHE A 88 10.43 0.57 3.46
C PHE A 88 11.77 1.30 3.66
N TYR A 89 12.38 1.70 2.55
CA TYR A 89 13.61 2.46 2.46
C TYR A 89 13.40 3.76 1.68
N THR A 90 14.33 4.69 1.87
CA THR A 90 14.39 5.99 1.18
C THR A 90 15.84 6.31 0.83
N LYS A 91 16.06 7.24 -0.09
CA LYS A 91 17.42 7.64 -0.48
C LYS A 91 18.06 8.66 0.45
N ILE A 92 17.24 9.46 1.13
CA ILE A 92 17.66 10.54 2.02
C ILE A 92 16.99 10.40 3.39
N PRO A 93 17.64 10.87 4.48
CA PRO A 93 17.09 10.71 5.82
C PRO A 93 15.82 11.53 6.07
N LYS A 94 15.68 12.71 5.44
CA LYS A 94 14.54 13.64 5.59
C LYS A 94 14.16 14.25 4.24
N GLY A 95 12.91 14.69 4.10
CA GLY A 95 12.41 15.29 2.85
C GLY A 95 11.90 14.30 1.80
N PHE A 96 11.78 13.01 2.16
CA PHE A 96 11.07 12.03 1.34
C PHE A 96 9.55 12.22 1.51
N LYS A 97 8.80 11.81 0.48
CA LYS A 97 7.33 11.87 0.52
C LYS A 97 6.79 10.80 1.46
N PHE A 98 6.02 11.24 2.44
CA PHE A 98 5.25 10.37 3.32
C PHE A 98 3.93 11.05 3.67
N HIS A 99 2.83 10.33 3.50
CA HIS A 99 1.49 10.82 3.83
C HIS A 99 0.92 10.02 4.99
N GLU A 100 0.46 10.74 5.99
CA GLU A 100 -0.17 10.17 7.16
C GLU A 100 -1.48 9.47 6.78
N LEU A 101 -1.54 8.17 7.04
CA LEU A 101 -2.77 7.38 6.93
C LEU A 101 -3.25 6.99 8.33
N ARG A 102 -4.57 6.96 8.53
CA ARG A 102 -5.18 6.63 9.82
C ARG A 102 -6.15 5.46 9.69
N SER A 103 -6.03 4.51 10.62
CA SER A 103 -6.99 3.43 10.76
C SER A 103 -8.12 3.86 11.71
N PRO A 104 -9.39 3.58 11.37
CA PRO A 104 -10.50 3.87 12.26
C PRO A 104 -10.30 3.31 13.66
N HIS A 105 -10.81 4.02 14.68
CA HIS A 105 -10.82 3.50 16.05
C HIS A 105 -11.59 2.18 16.10
N LYS A 106 -10.97 1.14 16.65
CA LYS A 106 -11.65 -0.14 16.85
C LYS A 106 -12.76 0.04 17.88
N LYS A 107 -13.98 -0.34 17.50
CA LYS A 107 -15.16 -0.30 18.35
C LYS A 107 -15.67 -1.71 18.61
N CYS A 108 -16.24 -1.92 19.79
CA CYS A 108 -16.96 -3.13 20.13
C CYS A 108 -18.18 -3.24 19.20
N ARG A 109 -18.38 -4.42 18.61
CA ARG A 109 -19.51 -4.65 17.70
C ARG A 109 -20.85 -4.56 18.42
N THR A 110 -20.91 -4.99 19.67
CA THR A 110 -22.15 -5.06 20.45
C THR A 110 -22.59 -3.71 21.00
N CYS A 111 -21.67 -2.96 21.63
CA CYS A 111 -22.03 -1.71 22.31
C CYS A 111 -21.52 -0.43 21.61
N GLY A 112 -20.75 -0.54 20.53
CA GLY A 112 -20.22 0.62 19.80
C GLY A 112 -19.11 1.40 20.50
N GLU A 113 -18.82 1.11 21.77
CA GLU A 113 -17.73 1.73 22.52
C GLU A 113 -16.36 1.39 21.95
N MET A 114 -15.40 2.31 22.09
CA MET A 114 -14.03 2.05 21.66
C MET A 114 -13.40 0.93 22.49
N ILE A 115 -12.78 -0.04 21.81
CA ILE A 115 -12.10 -1.18 22.45
C ILE A 115 -10.89 -0.70 23.25
N LYS A 116 -10.18 0.31 22.74
CA LYS A 116 -8.99 0.84 23.39
C LYS A 116 -9.42 1.90 24.40
N ASP A 117 -9.12 1.65 25.67
CA ASP A 117 -9.15 2.70 26.67
C ASP A 117 -7.91 3.59 26.49
N TYR A 118 -8.15 4.87 26.20
CA TYR A 118 -7.10 5.88 26.05
C TYR A 118 -6.68 6.48 27.40
N GLY A 119 -6.97 5.80 28.51
CA GLY A 119 -6.52 6.18 29.86
C GLY A 119 -7.01 7.59 30.23
N GLY A 120 -8.29 7.87 29.99
CA GLY A 120 -8.89 9.19 30.22
C GLY A 120 -8.58 10.26 29.17
N LYS A 121 -7.70 10.00 28.20
CA LYS A 121 -7.36 10.95 27.12
C LYS A 121 -8.30 10.87 25.90
N LYS A 122 -9.55 10.44 26.10
CA LYS A 122 -10.55 10.32 25.02
C LYS A 122 -10.77 11.66 24.28
N SER A 123 -10.66 12.80 24.96
CA SER A 123 -10.80 14.13 24.36
C SER A 123 -9.65 14.53 23.42
N GLN A 124 -8.50 13.85 23.51
CA GLN A 124 -7.30 14.16 22.71
C GLN A 124 -7.16 13.24 21.49
N ILE A 125 -8.08 12.29 21.30
CA ILE A 125 -7.99 11.36 20.18
C ILE A 125 -8.31 12.08 18.88
N ASN A 126 -7.60 11.72 17.82
CA ASN A 126 -7.97 12.20 16.50
C ASN A 126 -9.31 11.55 16.09
N PRO A 127 -10.31 12.33 15.65
CA PRO A 127 -11.62 11.80 15.28
C PRO A 127 -11.56 10.77 14.14
N HIS A 128 -10.50 10.80 13.34
CA HIS A 128 -10.29 9.94 12.18
C HIS A 128 -9.51 8.67 12.49
N GLY A 129 -9.30 8.38 13.77
CA GLY A 129 -8.64 7.15 14.17
C GLY A 129 -7.16 7.31 14.47
N THR A 130 -6.50 6.19 14.68
CA THR A 130 -5.09 6.14 15.03
C THR A 130 -4.22 6.21 13.80
N LEU A 131 -2.99 6.71 13.97
CA LEU A 131 -1.95 6.51 12.96
C LEU A 131 -1.84 5.02 12.60
N LEU A 132 -1.63 4.76 11.32
CA LEU A 132 -1.40 3.42 10.82
C LEU A 132 -0.12 2.85 11.47
N SER A 133 -0.21 1.64 12.04
CA SER A 133 0.95 0.89 12.53
C SER A 133 1.75 0.27 11.39
N ASP A 134 2.94 -0.26 11.66
CA ASP A 134 3.69 -1.11 10.75
C ASP A 134 3.24 -2.59 10.80
N CYS A 135 2.35 -2.96 11.71
CA CYS A 135 1.66 -4.26 11.71
C CYS A 135 0.28 -4.15 11.06
N TRP A 136 0.08 -4.76 9.89
CA TRP A 136 -1.16 -4.69 9.11
C TRP A 136 -1.89 -6.03 9.12
N ALA A 137 -3.06 -6.07 9.77
CA ALA A 137 -3.92 -7.26 9.84
C ALA A 137 -5.28 -7.05 9.16
N ASP A 138 -5.54 -5.85 8.65
CA ASP A 138 -6.83 -5.40 8.11
C ASP A 138 -6.97 -5.58 6.59
N ILE A 139 -5.87 -5.89 5.90
CA ILE A 139 -5.90 -6.24 4.47
C ILE A 139 -5.66 -7.74 4.33
N HIS A 140 -6.64 -8.47 3.81
CA HIS A 140 -6.51 -9.91 3.62
C HIS A 140 -6.02 -10.30 2.22
N ARG A 141 -5.32 -11.44 2.14
CA ARG A 141 -4.94 -12.04 0.85
C ARG A 141 -6.17 -12.45 0.04
N ILE A 142 -6.04 -12.48 -1.29
CA ILE A 142 -7.07 -13.00 -2.19
C ILE A 142 -7.16 -14.53 -2.03
N ARG A 143 -8.19 -15.00 -1.32
CA ARG A 143 -8.39 -16.43 -0.99
C ARG A 143 -9.17 -17.20 -2.06
N HIS A 144 -10.28 -16.64 -2.53
CA HIS A 144 -11.19 -17.35 -3.43
C HIS A 144 -10.71 -17.31 -4.88
N ASN A 145 -10.69 -18.47 -5.53
CA ASN A 145 -10.29 -18.60 -6.94
C ASN A 145 -11.18 -17.76 -7.89
N THR A 146 -12.44 -17.53 -7.53
CA THR A 146 -13.38 -16.68 -8.30
C THR A 146 -12.95 -15.20 -8.34
N ARG A 147 -12.14 -14.76 -7.37
CA ARG A 147 -11.59 -13.39 -7.29
C ARG A 147 -10.11 -13.33 -7.69
N ARG A 148 -9.51 -14.46 -8.11
CA ARG A 148 -8.13 -14.52 -8.59
C ARG A 148 -8.10 -14.37 -10.09
N ASP A 149 -7.27 -13.46 -10.56
CA ASP A 149 -6.82 -13.54 -11.95
C ASP A 149 -6.01 -14.82 -12.18
N ALA A 150 -5.75 -15.17 -13.45
CA ALA A 150 -4.94 -16.33 -13.83
C ALA A 150 -3.49 -16.33 -13.28
N HIS A 151 -3.10 -15.33 -12.47
CA HIS A 151 -1.79 -15.23 -11.82
C HIS A 151 -1.83 -15.86 -10.42
N PRO A 152 -0.93 -16.82 -10.12
CA PRO A 152 -0.98 -17.63 -8.90
C PRO A 152 -0.67 -16.87 -7.59
N CYS A 153 -0.11 -15.65 -7.69
CA CYS A 153 0.35 -14.84 -6.53
C CYS A 153 -0.07 -13.37 -6.65
N GLN A 154 -1.33 -13.08 -6.99
CA GLN A 154 -1.80 -11.69 -7.06
C GLN A 154 -1.90 -11.07 -5.66
N LEU A 155 -1.31 -9.88 -5.50
CA LEU A 155 -1.48 -9.06 -4.31
C LEU A 155 -2.85 -8.35 -4.33
N PRO A 156 -3.50 -8.12 -3.18
CA PRO A 156 -4.76 -7.40 -3.11
C PRO A 156 -4.55 -5.91 -3.45
N GLU A 157 -5.41 -5.35 -4.29
CA GLU A 157 -5.38 -3.91 -4.65
C GLU A 157 -5.31 -2.97 -3.44
N PRO A 158 -6.09 -3.18 -2.34
CA PRO A 158 -5.99 -2.36 -1.13
C PRO A 158 -4.59 -2.20 -0.54
N LEU A 159 -3.75 -3.24 -0.64
CA LEU A 159 -2.37 -3.20 -0.15
C LEU A 159 -1.54 -2.23 -0.98
N LEU A 160 -1.65 -2.31 -2.31
CA LEU A 160 -0.89 -1.46 -3.21
C LEU A 160 -1.41 -0.02 -3.17
N GLU A 161 -2.73 0.18 -3.08
CA GLU A 161 -3.31 1.51 -2.92
C GLU A 161 -2.81 2.20 -1.64
N ARG A 162 -2.76 1.48 -0.50
CA ARG A 162 -2.20 2.00 0.75
C ARG A 162 -0.75 2.42 0.60
N LEU A 163 0.07 1.57 0.00
CA LEU A 163 1.50 1.83 -0.22
C LEU A 163 1.72 3.05 -1.14
N VAL A 164 0.98 3.14 -2.24
CA VAL A 164 1.06 4.27 -3.19
C VAL A 164 0.59 5.56 -2.53
N LEU A 165 -0.56 5.55 -1.84
CA LEU A 165 -1.08 6.72 -1.13
C LEU A 165 -0.11 7.23 -0.05
N MET A 166 0.55 6.33 0.67
CA MET A 166 1.46 6.70 1.75
C MET A 166 2.76 7.32 1.24
N THR A 167 3.16 7.09 -0.01
CA THR A 167 4.54 7.37 -0.48
C THR A 167 4.64 8.21 -1.76
N THR A 168 3.52 8.62 -2.36
CA THR A 168 3.48 9.36 -3.63
C THR A 168 2.40 10.42 -3.67
N ASP A 169 2.55 11.42 -4.53
CA ASP A 169 1.52 12.40 -4.91
C ASP A 169 0.86 12.04 -6.26
N GLU A 170 -0.23 12.72 -6.63
CA GLU A 170 -0.77 12.61 -8.00
C GLU A 170 0.31 12.96 -9.03
N ASN A 171 0.24 12.31 -10.19
CA ASN A 171 1.18 12.43 -11.30
C ASN A 171 2.60 11.91 -11.03
N ASP A 172 2.96 11.51 -9.80
CA ASP A 172 4.19 10.76 -9.55
C ASP A 172 4.20 9.44 -10.34
N VAL A 173 5.39 8.88 -10.52
CA VAL A 173 5.60 7.61 -11.24
C VAL A 173 5.82 6.48 -10.24
N VAL A 174 5.04 5.41 -10.35
CA VAL A 174 5.21 4.16 -9.62
C VAL A 174 5.84 3.11 -10.53
N LEU A 175 7.02 2.60 -10.17
CA LEU A 175 7.69 1.53 -10.92
C LEU A 175 7.49 0.18 -10.22
N ASP A 176 7.11 -0.83 -10.99
CA ASP A 176 7.12 -2.23 -10.56
C ASP A 176 7.93 -3.08 -11.56
N PRO A 177 9.14 -3.56 -11.18
CA PRO A 177 9.98 -4.36 -12.06
C PRO A 177 9.50 -5.83 -12.19
N PHE A 178 8.47 -6.24 -11.43
CA PHE A 178 7.92 -7.60 -11.40
C PHE A 178 6.39 -7.56 -11.44
N ILE A 179 5.83 -6.82 -12.39
CA ILE A 179 4.45 -6.33 -12.30
C ILE A 179 3.36 -7.42 -12.36
N GLY A 180 3.66 -8.57 -12.97
CA GLY A 180 2.75 -9.71 -13.04
C GLY A 180 1.35 -9.33 -13.52
N ALA A 181 0.34 -9.63 -12.69
CA ALA A 181 -1.06 -9.37 -13.01
C ALA A 181 -1.46 -7.87 -13.07
N GLY A 182 -0.56 -6.95 -12.72
CA GLY A 182 -0.81 -5.52 -12.86
C GLY A 182 -1.28 -4.78 -11.62
N THR A 183 -1.40 -5.42 -10.45
CA THR A 183 -2.02 -4.80 -9.26
C THR A 183 -1.43 -3.42 -8.94
N THR A 184 -0.10 -3.26 -9.06
CA THR A 184 0.58 -1.97 -8.85
C THR A 184 0.16 -0.91 -9.87
N ALA A 185 0.06 -1.26 -11.15
CA ALA A 185 -0.43 -0.35 -12.20
C ALA A 185 -1.91 0.02 -12.02
N LEU A 186 -2.75 -0.93 -11.60
CA LEU A 186 -4.16 -0.67 -11.32
C LEU A 186 -4.30 0.33 -10.17
N ALA A 187 -3.58 0.10 -9.06
CA ALA A 187 -3.57 1.00 -7.91
C ALA A 187 -3.05 2.39 -8.29
N ALA A 188 -1.91 2.47 -8.99
CA ALA A 188 -1.33 3.73 -9.44
C ALA A 188 -2.30 4.51 -10.34
N LYS A 189 -2.84 3.88 -11.40
CA LYS A 189 -3.79 4.52 -12.31
C LYS A 189 -5.05 4.97 -11.58
N ARG A 190 -5.60 4.12 -10.72
CA ARG A 190 -6.80 4.44 -9.95
C ARG A 190 -6.57 5.67 -9.08
N LEU A 191 -5.39 5.80 -8.49
CA LEU A 191 -5.01 6.95 -7.65
C LEU A 191 -4.45 8.14 -8.45
N GLY A 192 -4.43 8.11 -9.78
CA GLY A 192 -3.94 9.25 -10.58
C GLY A 192 -2.42 9.40 -10.57
N ARG A 193 -1.71 8.29 -10.39
CA ARG A 193 -0.26 8.21 -10.58
C ARG A 193 0.03 7.63 -11.95
N ASN A 194 1.15 8.05 -12.52
CA ASN A 194 1.77 7.38 -13.65
C ASN A 194 2.39 6.06 -13.17
N TYR A 195 2.59 5.10 -14.06
CA TYR A 195 3.23 3.85 -13.71
C TYR A 195 4.13 3.31 -14.83
N ILE A 196 5.13 2.53 -14.42
CA ILE A 196 5.99 1.75 -15.29
C ILE A 196 5.95 0.32 -14.76
N GLY A 197 5.62 -0.63 -15.63
CA GLY A 197 5.54 -2.05 -15.29
C GLY A 197 6.42 -2.87 -16.19
N ILE A 198 7.24 -3.75 -15.60
CA ILE A 198 8.09 -4.68 -16.33
C ILE A 198 7.71 -6.10 -15.93
N ASP A 199 7.56 -6.96 -16.92
CA ASP A 199 7.48 -8.40 -16.70
C ASP A 199 8.20 -9.13 -17.84
N ILE A 200 8.81 -10.26 -17.51
CA ILE A 200 9.49 -11.12 -18.49
C ILE A 200 8.50 -11.95 -19.30
N ASP A 201 7.31 -12.22 -18.76
CA ASP A 201 6.29 -12.99 -19.45
C ASP A 201 5.37 -12.06 -20.27
N PRO A 202 5.40 -12.14 -21.61
CA PRO A 202 4.60 -11.28 -22.48
C PRO A 202 3.09 -11.47 -22.29
N LYS A 203 2.64 -12.60 -21.71
CA LYS A 203 1.23 -12.82 -21.35
C LYS A 203 0.72 -11.74 -20.41
N TYR A 204 1.53 -11.32 -19.44
CA TYR A 204 1.14 -10.33 -18.45
C TYR A 204 0.95 -8.95 -19.06
N LYS A 205 1.74 -8.59 -20.09
CA LYS A 205 1.54 -7.33 -20.82
C LYS A 205 0.10 -7.17 -21.34
N LYS A 206 -0.46 -8.23 -21.95
CA LYS A 206 -1.84 -8.21 -22.45
C LYS A 206 -2.86 -8.11 -21.30
N ILE A 207 -2.67 -8.91 -20.25
CA ILE A 207 -3.54 -8.90 -19.07
C ILE A 207 -3.59 -7.51 -18.42
N VAL A 208 -2.44 -6.87 -18.21
CA VAL A 208 -2.36 -5.53 -17.62
C VAL A 208 -3.04 -4.50 -18.54
N ALA A 209 -2.76 -4.54 -19.84
CA ALA A 209 -3.37 -3.62 -20.80
C ALA A 209 -4.91 -3.69 -20.80
N ASP A 210 -5.47 -4.90 -20.75
CA ASP A 210 -6.92 -5.10 -20.75
C ASP A 210 -7.58 -4.66 -19.44
N LYS A 211 -6.94 -4.91 -18.29
CA LYS A 211 -7.45 -4.42 -17.00
C LYS A 211 -7.39 -2.91 -16.91
N ILE A 212 -6.29 -2.30 -17.35
CA ILE A 212 -6.08 -0.85 -17.30
C ILE A 212 -7.16 -0.10 -18.06
N LYS A 213 -7.67 -0.63 -19.19
CA LYS A 213 -8.79 -0.02 -19.92
C LYS A 213 -10.07 0.10 -19.10
N LYS A 214 -10.27 -0.81 -18.13
CA LYS A 214 -11.46 -0.88 -17.27
C LYS A 214 -11.29 -0.13 -15.95
N VAL A 215 -10.09 0.37 -15.65
CA VAL A 215 -9.83 1.12 -14.41
C VAL A 215 -10.36 2.53 -14.56
N ASN A 216 -11.36 2.83 -13.73
CA ASN A 216 -11.83 4.20 -13.53
C ASN A 216 -10.94 4.92 -12.52
N TYR A 217 -10.58 6.16 -12.84
CA TYR A 217 -9.88 7.05 -11.91
C TYR A 217 -10.73 7.27 -10.66
N ARG A 218 -10.09 7.15 -9.49
CA ARG A 218 -10.61 7.58 -8.20
C ARG A 218 -9.67 8.65 -7.67
N SER A 219 -10.10 9.89 -7.79
CA SER A 219 -9.30 11.04 -7.41
C SER A 219 -8.66 10.88 -6.05
N SER A 220 -7.35 11.16 -5.94
CA SER A 220 -6.73 11.24 -4.62
C SER A 220 -7.10 12.53 -3.89
N ASN A 221 -7.69 13.52 -4.58
CA ASN A 221 -8.43 14.62 -3.94
C ASN A 221 -9.76 14.18 -3.32
N GLY A 222 -10.31 13.01 -3.67
CA GLY A 222 -11.28 12.32 -2.81
C GLY A 222 -10.70 11.85 -1.47
N TYR A 223 -9.38 11.98 -1.29
CA TYR A 223 -8.61 11.65 -0.08
C TYR A 223 -7.83 12.85 0.47
N LYS A 224 -7.72 13.96 -0.29
CA LYS A 224 -7.00 15.19 0.11
C LYS A 224 -7.84 16.47 0.10
N TYR A 225 -8.91 16.62 -0.70
CA TYR A 225 -9.72 17.85 -0.75
C TYR A 225 -11.17 17.60 -1.20
N GLY A 226 -12.03 17.27 -0.23
CA GLY A 226 -13.42 17.69 -0.23
C GLY A 226 -13.58 18.66 0.95
N VAL A 227 -14.25 19.79 0.73
CA VAL A 227 -14.67 20.73 1.80
C VAL A 227 -15.23 19.90 2.98
N ASN A 228 -14.57 19.98 4.14
CA ASN A 228 -14.58 19.05 5.29
C ASN A 228 -13.42 18.04 5.31
N ALA A 229 -12.20 18.57 5.36
CA ALA A 229 -10.90 17.90 5.26
C ALA A 229 -10.50 17.01 6.45
N THR A 230 -11.45 16.37 7.13
CA THR A 230 -11.10 15.47 8.24
C THR A 230 -11.64 14.04 8.03
N GLU A 231 -12.82 13.82 7.43
CA GLU A 231 -13.49 12.49 7.43
C GLU A 231 -13.04 11.44 6.38
N THR A 232 -12.24 11.79 5.37
CA THR A 232 -12.27 11.03 4.11
C THR A 232 -11.25 9.89 3.97
N ALA A 233 -10.09 9.95 4.64
CA ALA A 233 -9.10 8.86 4.60
C ALA A 233 -9.57 7.61 5.39
N SER A 234 -10.22 7.84 6.53
CA SER A 234 -10.72 6.77 7.40
C SER A 234 -11.97 6.09 6.85
N LYS A 235 -12.80 6.83 6.11
CA LYS A 235 -13.96 6.31 5.38
C LYS A 235 -13.56 5.40 4.21
N TYR A 236 -12.39 5.61 3.59
CA TYR A 236 -11.91 4.70 2.55
C TYR A 236 -11.22 3.46 3.11
N LEU A 237 -10.47 3.59 4.21
CA LEU A 237 -9.93 2.41 4.90
C LEU A 237 -11.04 1.52 5.46
N SER A 238 -12.18 2.08 5.88
CA SER A 238 -13.38 1.30 6.20
C SER A 238 -14.10 0.71 4.97
N ASN A 239 -13.95 1.29 3.79
CA ASN A 239 -14.57 0.81 2.55
C ASN A 239 -13.69 -0.18 1.75
N LEU A 240 -12.36 -0.18 1.96
CA LEU A 240 -11.44 -1.20 1.44
C LEU A 240 -11.53 -2.53 2.19
N THR A 241 -12.16 -2.53 3.37
CA THR A 241 -12.35 -3.70 4.25
C THR A 241 -13.63 -4.50 4.01
N LEU A 242 -14.47 -4.18 3.04
CA LEU A 242 -15.75 -4.89 2.85
C LEU A 242 -15.52 -6.31 2.29
N SER A 243 -16.07 -7.39 2.83
CA SER A 243 -17.21 -7.60 3.75
C SER A 243 -17.19 -9.06 4.22
N GLU A 244 -17.74 -9.38 5.39
CA GLU A 244 -18.67 -10.53 5.45
C GLU A 244 -19.98 -10.17 6.14
N ASP A 245 -20.02 -9.38 7.22
CA ASP A 245 -21.31 -9.01 7.84
C ASP A 245 -21.27 -7.60 8.47
N GLU A 246 -22.43 -6.94 8.42
CA GLU A 246 -22.83 -5.69 9.11
C GLU A 246 -22.59 -4.35 8.38
N GLY A 247 -23.71 -3.65 8.14
CA GLY A 247 -23.79 -2.37 7.44
C GLY A 247 -23.49 -1.15 8.30
N ILE A 248 -23.76 0.05 7.74
CA ILE A 248 -24.22 1.29 8.42
C ILE A 248 -24.28 2.46 7.40
N TYR A 249 -25.27 3.32 7.61
CA TYR A 249 -25.83 4.40 6.79
C TYR A 249 -25.09 5.76 6.92
N PRO A 250 -25.28 6.72 5.99
CA PRO A 250 -24.77 8.08 6.12
C PRO A 250 -25.62 8.93 7.08
N ILE A 251 -25.01 9.82 7.87
CA ILE A 251 -25.73 10.85 8.64
C ILE A 251 -25.08 12.22 8.42
N ASP A 252 -25.95 13.21 8.16
CA ASP A 252 -25.69 14.64 7.99
C ASP A 252 -25.07 15.29 9.23
N ASN A 253 -24.28 16.33 8.98
CA ASN A 253 -23.60 17.10 10.02
C ASN A 253 -24.49 18.28 10.50
N PRO A 254 -24.84 18.41 11.80
CA PRO A 254 -25.50 19.60 12.30
C PRO A 254 -24.49 20.71 12.64
N LYS A 255 -24.61 21.81 11.88
CA LYS A 255 -24.37 23.23 12.23
C LYS A 255 -22.96 23.65 12.70
N ASN A 256 -22.39 24.59 11.95
CA ASN A 256 -22.32 25.95 12.50
C ASN A 256 -22.42 27.05 11.44
N SER A 257 -23.37 27.94 11.71
CA SER A 257 -23.65 29.21 11.06
C SER A 257 -22.55 30.25 11.32
N SER A 258 -22.21 31.02 10.27
CA SER A 258 -22.25 32.50 10.21
C SER A 258 -21.04 33.19 9.56
N ASN A 259 -21.37 33.89 8.47
CA ASN A 259 -20.84 35.16 7.94
C ASN A 259 -19.51 35.27 7.15
N LYS A 260 -19.70 35.51 5.83
CA LYS A 260 -19.23 36.65 4.98
C LYS A 260 -17.70 36.89 4.90
N LYS A 261 -17.02 36.99 3.74
CA LYS A 261 -17.25 37.86 2.56
C LYS A 261 -16.18 37.53 1.47
N GLN A 262 -16.46 37.97 0.25
CA GLN A 262 -15.66 37.84 -0.99
C GLN A 262 -14.23 38.42 -0.92
N ASN A 263 -13.28 37.82 -1.64
CA ASN A 263 -12.61 38.52 -2.76
C ASN A 263 -11.75 37.60 -3.63
N SER A 264 -11.88 37.82 -4.94
CA SER A 264 -11.14 37.26 -6.06
C SER A 264 -9.69 37.77 -6.14
N ARG A 265 -8.75 36.91 -6.56
CA ARG A 265 -7.65 37.29 -7.47
C ARG A 265 -6.95 36.07 -8.07
N SER A 266 -6.79 36.14 -9.39
CA SER A 266 -6.07 35.27 -10.31
C SER A 266 -4.55 35.36 -10.15
N VAL A 267 -3.83 34.24 -10.25
CA VAL A 267 -2.44 34.19 -10.77
C VAL A 267 -2.18 32.84 -11.46
N ASN A 268 -1.60 32.91 -12.66
CA ASN A 268 -1.21 31.82 -13.57
C ASN A 268 -0.05 30.93 -13.05
N PRO A 269 0.08 29.67 -13.54
CA PRO A 269 1.26 28.82 -13.31
C PRO A 269 2.29 28.89 -14.46
N THR A 270 3.57 28.71 -14.13
CA THR A 270 4.72 28.49 -15.05
C THR A 270 5.65 27.48 -14.33
N LEU A 271 5.76 26.20 -14.74
CA LEU A 271 6.74 25.55 -15.67
C LEU A 271 8.21 25.95 -15.35
N PHE A 272 9.17 25.09 -14.96
CA PHE A 272 9.41 23.62 -15.08
C PHE A 272 10.00 23.02 -13.80
#